data_AF-A0A2D8QSK3-F1
#
_entry.id   AF-A0A2D8QSK3-F1
#
_cell.length_a   1.000
_cell.length_b   1.000
_cell.length_c   1.000
_cell.angle_alpha   90.00
_cell.angle_beta   90.00
_cell.angle_gamma   90.00
#
_symmetry.space_group_name_H-M   'P 1'
#
loop_
_entity.id
_entity.type
_entity.pdbx_description
1 polymer ?
#
loop_
_entity_poly.entity_id
_entity_poly.type
_entity_poly.pdbx_seq_one_letter_code
_entity_poly.pdbx_strand_id
1 'polypeptide(L)'
;MPPFLYPVDDGKFERLSGLKQSVPRFRILNSFVWRHKMDWDALGAIAELLGAVAVFMTLVYLAVQLKQNNAFAQAQAMQARTDTQLNMISFVLSDPKYLRSIRKTVSSIAASEKEGLSEEDKATANIILGVMRTTLENTFEQYRKGLIGEDFYQGITVQTIKTFGPAILSQDLWLTPDFKKEIETILISS
;
A
#
# COMPACT_ATOMS: atom_id res chain seq x y z
N MET A 1 -30.13 22.42 79.68
CA MET A 1 -30.47 21.65 80.89
C MET A 1 -29.34 20.65 81.17
N PRO A 2 -28.52 20.84 82.21
CA PRO A 2 -27.60 19.82 82.75
C PRO A 2 -28.13 19.24 84.07
N PRO A 3 -27.82 17.97 84.42
CA PRO A 3 -26.93 17.72 85.59
C PRO A 3 -26.17 16.37 85.46
N PHE A 4 -25.04 16.06 86.12
CA PHE A 4 -24.70 16.11 87.54
C PHE A 4 -23.16 16.11 87.71
N LEU A 5 -22.67 16.88 88.68
CA LEU A 5 -21.38 16.75 89.38
C LEU A 5 -21.70 16.15 90.78
N TYR A 6 -20.91 15.39 91.55
CA TYR A 6 -19.49 15.30 91.96
C TYR A 6 -19.29 13.91 92.70
N PRO A 7 -18.18 13.51 93.37
CA PRO A 7 -16.91 14.19 93.65
C PRO A 7 -15.61 13.37 93.46
N VAL A 8 -14.53 14.12 93.63
CA VAL A 8 -13.10 13.81 93.79
C VAL A 8 -12.83 12.96 95.04
N ASP A 9 -11.85 12.04 94.96
CA ASP A 9 -11.07 11.59 96.12
C ASP A 9 -9.56 11.69 95.80
N ASP A 10 -8.96 12.76 96.31
CA ASP A 10 -7.54 13.06 96.23
C ASP A 10 -6.88 12.56 97.51
N GLY A 11 -6.32 11.34 97.52
CA GLY A 11 -5.75 10.85 98.76
C GLY A 11 -5.02 9.52 98.74
N LYS A 12 -3.72 9.59 98.40
CA LYS A 12 -2.63 8.70 98.85
C LYS A 12 -2.51 7.35 98.14
N PHE A 13 -1.44 7.18 97.35
CA PHE A 13 -0.19 6.53 97.79
C PHE A 13 0.77 6.44 96.60
N GLU A 14 1.85 7.19 96.70
CA GLU A 14 3.05 6.97 95.89
C GLU A 14 3.63 5.56 96.14
N ARG A 15 4.40 5.11 95.13
CA ARG A 15 5.37 4.00 95.11
C ARG A 15 4.81 2.64 94.71
N LEU A 16 4.94 2.32 93.41
CA LEU A 16 5.77 1.19 92.97
C LEU A 16 6.46 1.54 91.65
N SER A 17 7.71 2.00 91.79
CA SER A 17 8.72 2.04 90.74
C SER A 17 9.09 0.61 90.35
N GLY A 18 8.82 0.21 89.11
CA GLY A 18 9.34 -1.02 88.54
C GLY A 18 8.37 -1.74 87.64
N LEU A 19 8.39 -1.37 86.35
CA LEU A 19 8.26 -2.29 85.20
C LEU A 19 8.43 -1.48 83.92
N LYS A 20 9.70 -1.37 83.49
CA LYS A 20 10.09 -0.93 82.15
C LYS A 20 9.66 -2.03 81.16
N GLN A 21 8.39 -2.05 80.75
CA GLN A 21 7.96 -2.92 79.64
C GLN A 21 8.41 -2.28 78.32
N SER A 22 9.52 -2.79 77.82
CA SER A 22 9.95 -2.64 76.43
C SER A 22 8.89 -3.21 75.49
N VAL A 23 8.12 -2.34 74.85
CA VAL A 23 7.25 -2.75 73.73
C VAL A 23 8.14 -2.99 72.51
N PRO A 24 8.18 -4.19 71.92
CA PRO A 24 8.99 -4.45 70.72
C PRO A 24 8.40 -3.73 69.50
N ARG A 25 9.31 -3.15 68.69
CA ARG A 25 9.08 -2.52 67.38
C ARG A 25 8.07 -3.30 66.53
N PHE A 26 6.97 -2.66 66.15
CA PHE A 26 6.14 -3.09 65.02
C PHE A 26 6.96 -2.98 63.72
N ARG A 27 7.65 -4.06 63.34
CA ARG A 27 8.34 -4.24 62.05
C ARG A 27 7.68 -5.36 61.25
N ILE A 28 6.35 -5.29 61.09
CA ILE A 28 5.57 -6.30 60.34
C ILE A 28 4.71 -5.68 59.22
N LEU A 29 4.51 -4.35 59.20
CA LEU A 29 3.64 -3.71 58.20
C LEU A 29 4.31 -3.42 56.84
N ASN A 30 5.66 -3.42 56.78
CA ASN A 30 6.40 -3.15 55.54
C ASN A 30 6.76 -4.39 54.72
N SER A 31 6.39 -5.61 55.07
CA SER A 31 6.67 -6.78 54.19
C SER A 31 5.46 -7.16 53.32
N PHE A 32 4.24 -6.88 53.78
CA PHE A 32 3.02 -7.23 53.06
C PHE A 32 2.73 -6.29 51.88
N VAL A 33 2.87 -4.97 52.08
CA VAL A 33 2.63 -3.95 51.05
C VAL A 33 3.64 -4.04 49.90
N TRP A 34 4.90 -4.37 50.20
CA TRP A 34 5.96 -4.49 49.20
C TRP A 34 5.84 -5.74 48.34
N ARG A 35 5.37 -6.86 48.93
CA ARG A 35 5.12 -8.09 48.17
C ARG A 35 3.98 -7.90 47.17
N HIS A 36 2.90 -7.25 47.61
CA HIS A 36 1.76 -6.99 46.74
C HIS A 36 2.10 -6.04 45.58
N LYS A 37 2.85 -4.95 45.82
CA LYS A 37 3.33 -4.07 44.74
C LYS A 37 4.18 -4.79 43.70
N MET A 38 5.12 -5.64 44.15
CA MET A 38 6.01 -6.35 43.24
C MET A 38 5.27 -7.39 42.38
N ASP A 39 4.22 -8.02 42.91
CA ASP A 39 3.36 -8.93 42.13
C ASP A 39 2.58 -8.19 41.02
N TRP A 40 2.12 -6.96 41.29
CA TRP A 40 1.41 -6.12 40.31
C TRP A 40 2.34 -5.53 39.24
N ASP A 41 3.56 -5.14 39.61
CA ASP A 41 4.57 -4.66 38.65
C ASP A 41 4.99 -5.81 37.70
N ALA A 42 5.15 -7.03 38.23
CA ALA A 42 5.44 -8.20 37.42
C ALA A 42 4.29 -8.54 36.46
N LEU A 43 3.04 -8.45 36.91
CA LEU A 43 1.86 -8.60 36.06
C LEU A 43 1.79 -7.52 34.97
N GLY A 44 2.12 -6.26 35.31
CA GLY A 44 2.21 -5.16 34.36
C GLY A 44 3.25 -5.41 33.27
N ALA A 45 4.46 -5.81 33.65
CA ALA A 45 5.53 -6.14 32.70
C ALA A 45 5.17 -7.32 31.78
N ILE A 46 4.47 -8.33 32.30
CA ILE A 46 3.95 -9.45 31.48
C ILE A 46 2.90 -8.95 30.50
N ALA A 47 1.97 -8.09 30.94
CA ALA A 47 0.94 -7.50 30.07
C ALA A 47 1.55 -6.63 28.96
N GLU A 48 2.58 -5.85 29.27
CA GLU A 48 3.32 -5.05 28.30
C GLU A 48 4.05 -5.93 27.28
N LEU A 49 4.73 -6.99 27.73
CA LEU A 49 5.39 -7.94 26.85
C LEU A 49 4.39 -8.64 25.92
N LEU A 50 3.25 -9.09 26.45
CA LEU A 50 2.19 -9.72 25.66
C LEU A 50 1.60 -8.72 24.65
N GLY A 51 1.40 -7.46 25.05
CA GLY A 51 0.95 -6.39 24.15
C GLY A 51 1.95 -6.14 23.02
N ALA A 52 3.24 -6.05 23.34
CA ALA A 52 4.31 -5.88 22.36
C ALA A 52 4.38 -7.06 21.37
N VAL A 53 4.27 -8.30 21.87
CA VAL A 53 4.23 -9.50 21.03
C VAL A 53 3.00 -9.51 20.11
N ALA A 54 1.82 -9.13 20.63
CA ALA A 54 0.60 -9.04 19.83
C ALA A 54 0.71 -8.01 18.70
N VAL A 55 1.27 -6.82 18.98
CA VAL A 55 1.54 -5.78 17.97
C VAL A 55 2.54 -6.30 16.94
N PHE A 56 3.63 -6.94 17.37
CA PHE A 56 4.63 -7.51 16.47
C PHE A 56 4.03 -8.56 15.53
N MET A 57 3.23 -9.48 16.06
CA MET A 57 2.52 -10.49 15.27
C MET A 57 1.58 -9.86 14.25
N THR A 58 0.91 -8.77 14.62
CA THR A 58 0.03 -8.01 13.72
C THR A 58 0.81 -7.35 12.60
N LEU A 59 1.98 -6.78 12.87
CA LEU A 59 2.85 -6.20 11.84
C LEU A 59 3.37 -7.26 10.86
N VAL A 60 3.77 -8.44 11.36
CA VAL A 60 4.18 -9.56 10.50
C VAL A 60 3.03 -10.01 9.61
N TYR A 61 1.84 -10.17 10.18
CA TYR A 61 0.64 -10.52 9.43
C TYR A 61 0.33 -9.48 8.35
N LEU A 62 0.33 -8.18 8.68
CA LEU A 62 0.11 -7.10 7.72
C LEU A 62 1.15 -7.08 6.60
N ALA A 63 2.43 -7.31 6.91
CA ALA A 63 3.48 -7.35 5.90
C ALA A 63 3.26 -8.51 4.90
N VAL A 64 2.90 -9.70 5.40
CA VAL A 64 2.58 -10.85 4.55
C VAL A 64 1.30 -10.59 3.74
N GLN A 65 0.27 -10.02 4.38
CA GLN A 65 -0.99 -9.66 3.73
C GLN A 65 -0.78 -8.65 2.59
N LEU A 66 0.05 -7.63 2.79
CA LEU A 66 0.40 -6.65 1.75
C LEU A 66 1.12 -7.31 0.58
N LYS A 67 2.08 -8.22 0.85
CA LYS A 67 2.79 -8.94 -0.22
C LYS A 67 1.83 -9.79 -1.06
N GLN A 68 0.90 -10.49 -0.41
CA GLN A 68 -0.12 -11.30 -1.10
C GLN A 68 -1.10 -10.43 -1.89
N ASN A 69 -1.54 -9.30 -1.31
CA ASN A 69 -2.43 -8.34 -1.97
C ASN A 69 -1.77 -7.76 -3.23
N ASN A 70 -0.48 -7.40 -3.15
CA ASN A 70 0.27 -6.92 -4.32
C ASN A 70 0.35 -7.97 -5.44
N ALA A 71 0.61 -9.25 -5.11
CA ALA A 71 0.62 -10.32 -6.11
C ALA A 71 -0.76 -10.51 -6.76
N PHE A 72 -1.84 -10.43 -5.98
CA PHE A 72 -3.20 -10.52 -6.48
C PHE A 72 -3.60 -9.32 -7.36
N ALA A 73 -3.20 -8.11 -6.97
CA ALA A 73 -3.40 -6.90 -7.76
C ALA A 73 -2.66 -6.97 -9.10
N GLN A 74 -1.41 -7.48 -9.12
CA GLN A 74 -0.68 -7.72 -10.36
C GLN A 74 -1.37 -8.76 -11.25
N ALA A 75 -1.84 -9.87 -10.69
CA ALA A 75 -2.57 -10.90 -11.44
C ALA A 75 -3.88 -10.35 -12.04
N GLN A 76 -4.64 -9.56 -11.27
CA GLN A 76 -5.84 -8.89 -11.77
C GLN A 76 -5.54 -7.86 -12.86
N ALA A 77 -4.49 -7.06 -12.72
CA ALA A 77 -4.07 -6.12 -13.75
C ALA A 77 -3.68 -6.86 -15.05
N MET A 78 -3.02 -8.01 -14.94
CA MET A 78 -2.69 -8.87 -16.08
C MET A 78 -3.95 -9.46 -16.74
N GLN A 79 -4.91 -9.92 -15.93
CA GLN A 79 -6.18 -10.44 -16.43
C GLN A 79 -6.99 -9.35 -17.14
N ALA A 80 -7.18 -8.19 -16.53
CA ALA A 80 -7.93 -7.07 -17.11
C ALA A 80 -7.32 -6.60 -18.44
N ARG A 81 -5.99 -6.64 -18.58
CA ARG A 81 -5.32 -6.36 -19.85
C ARG A 81 -5.60 -7.43 -20.89
N THR A 82 -5.52 -8.70 -20.51
CA THR A 82 -5.82 -9.84 -21.39
C THR A 82 -7.25 -9.72 -21.90
N ASP A 83 -8.21 -9.43 -21.01
CA ASP A 83 -9.62 -9.25 -21.37
C ASP A 83 -9.81 -8.05 -22.31
N THR A 84 -9.14 -6.92 -22.03
CA THR A 84 -9.19 -5.74 -22.91
C THR A 84 -8.63 -6.05 -24.30
N GLN A 85 -7.51 -6.78 -24.38
CA GLN A 85 -6.93 -7.22 -25.64
C GLN A 85 -7.84 -8.18 -26.39
N LEU A 86 -8.42 -9.17 -25.71
CA LEU A 86 -9.35 -10.12 -26.31
C LEU A 86 -10.60 -9.42 -26.84
N ASN A 87 -11.13 -8.43 -26.11
CA ASN A 87 -12.25 -7.61 -26.56
C ASN A 87 -11.88 -6.77 -27.80
N MET A 88 -10.70 -6.16 -27.81
CA MET A 88 -10.22 -5.40 -28.96
C MET A 88 -10.02 -6.30 -30.19
N ILE A 89 -9.38 -7.45 -30.03
CA ILE A 89 -9.20 -8.45 -31.09
C ILE A 89 -10.56 -8.92 -31.59
N SER A 90 -11.50 -9.23 -30.69
CA SER A 90 -12.85 -9.68 -31.07
C SER A 90 -13.60 -8.61 -31.87
N PHE A 91 -13.49 -7.33 -31.48
CA PHE A 91 -14.04 -6.22 -32.23
C PHE A 91 -13.40 -6.11 -33.63
N VAL A 92 -12.08 -6.22 -33.72
CA VAL A 92 -11.37 -6.15 -35.01
C VAL A 92 -11.72 -7.34 -35.92
N LEU A 93 -11.87 -8.54 -35.35
CA LEU A 93 -12.25 -9.74 -36.08
C LEU A 93 -13.75 -9.79 -36.43
N SER A 94 -14.57 -8.93 -35.83
CA SER A 94 -16.02 -8.91 -36.07
C SER A 94 -16.41 -8.52 -37.50
N ASP A 95 -15.54 -7.80 -38.21
CA ASP A 95 -15.76 -7.43 -39.60
C ASP A 95 -14.41 -7.37 -40.37
N PRO A 96 -14.26 -8.13 -41.47
CA PRO A 96 -13.06 -8.11 -42.31
C PRO A 96 -12.61 -6.71 -42.77
N LYS A 97 -13.53 -5.73 -42.84
CA LYS A 97 -13.19 -4.35 -43.20
C LYS A 97 -12.22 -3.70 -42.20
N TYR A 98 -12.36 -4.01 -40.90
CA TYR A 98 -11.50 -3.43 -39.86
C TYR A 98 -10.08 -3.96 -39.95
N LEU A 99 -9.91 -5.27 -40.19
CA LEU A 99 -8.59 -5.86 -40.44
C LEU A 99 -7.90 -5.23 -41.65
N ARG A 100 -8.65 -4.99 -42.73
CA ARG A 100 -8.11 -4.40 -43.96
C ARG A 100 -7.67 -2.94 -43.74
N SER A 101 -8.49 -2.15 -43.05
CA SER A 101 -8.18 -0.75 -42.74
C SER A 101 -7.05 -0.63 -41.71
N ILE A 102 -7.00 -1.49 -40.68
CA ILE A 102 -5.88 -1.58 -39.72
C ILE A 102 -4.59 -1.92 -40.44
N ARG A 103 -4.59 -2.95 -41.29
CA ARG A 103 -3.38 -3.37 -42.02
C ARG A 103 -2.85 -2.25 -42.91
N LYS A 104 -3.74 -1.57 -43.65
CA LYS A 104 -3.38 -0.44 -44.53
C LYS A 104 -2.85 0.76 -43.75
N THR A 105 -3.49 1.06 -42.61
CA THR A 105 -3.09 2.11 -41.66
C THR A 105 -1.71 1.83 -41.05
N VAL A 106 -1.49 0.61 -40.54
CA VAL A 106 -0.22 0.25 -39.91
C VAL A 106 0.90 0.28 -40.94
N SER A 107 0.66 -0.18 -42.17
CA SER A 107 1.64 -0.10 -43.25
C SER A 107 1.93 1.33 -43.70
N SER A 108 0.93 2.22 -43.75
CA SER A 108 1.16 3.63 -44.14
C SER A 108 1.91 4.41 -43.06
N ILE A 109 1.61 4.13 -41.78
CA ILE A 109 2.34 4.65 -40.63
C ILE A 109 3.80 4.15 -40.66
N ALA A 110 4.01 2.85 -40.84
CA ALA A 110 5.35 2.26 -40.83
C ALA A 110 6.18 2.68 -42.05
N ALA A 111 5.56 2.87 -43.22
CA ALA A 111 6.24 3.27 -44.44
C ALA A 111 6.43 4.80 -44.59
N SER A 112 5.84 5.62 -43.69
CA SER A 112 5.71 7.08 -43.89
C SER A 112 5.07 7.48 -45.24
N GLU A 113 4.42 6.55 -45.93
CA GLU A 113 3.71 6.80 -47.18
C GLU A 113 2.31 7.33 -46.86
N LYS A 114 2.11 8.64 -47.06
CA LYS A 114 0.81 9.31 -46.89
C LYS A 114 -0.12 9.16 -48.11
N GLU A 115 0.36 8.56 -49.20
CA GLU A 115 -0.36 8.57 -50.47
C GLU A 115 -1.37 7.42 -50.60
N GLY A 116 -2.65 7.77 -50.80
CA GLY A 116 -3.71 6.80 -51.18
C GLY A 116 -4.62 6.29 -50.05
N LEU A 117 -4.59 6.88 -48.86
CA LEU A 117 -5.55 6.55 -47.79
C LEU A 117 -6.88 7.28 -48.05
N SER A 118 -8.00 6.53 -48.05
CA SER A 118 -9.32 7.16 -48.08
C SER A 118 -9.55 7.96 -46.79
N GLU A 119 -10.49 8.89 -46.80
CA GLU A 119 -10.86 9.62 -45.57
C GLU A 119 -11.33 8.68 -44.44
N GLU A 120 -11.95 7.55 -44.81
CA GLU A 120 -12.34 6.48 -43.88
C GLU A 120 -11.13 5.77 -43.26
N ASP A 121 -10.08 5.53 -44.05
CA ASP A 121 -8.83 4.93 -43.56
C ASP A 121 -8.10 5.88 -42.59
N LYS A 122 -8.11 7.19 -42.87
CA LYS A 122 -7.51 8.19 -41.97
C LYS A 122 -8.25 8.28 -40.63
N ALA A 123 -9.59 8.25 -40.65
CA ALA A 123 -10.39 8.24 -39.43
C ALA A 123 -10.12 6.99 -38.59
N THR A 124 -10.06 5.83 -39.25
CA THR A 124 -9.73 4.55 -38.60
C THR A 124 -8.31 4.57 -38.01
N ALA A 125 -7.35 5.16 -38.74
CA ALA A 125 -5.98 5.33 -38.27
C ALA A 125 -5.89 6.16 -36.99
N ASN A 126 -6.61 7.29 -36.93
CA ASN A 126 -6.62 8.14 -35.76
C ASN A 126 -7.22 7.42 -34.54
N ILE A 127 -8.26 6.62 -34.73
CA ILE A 127 -8.87 5.81 -33.65
C ILE A 127 -7.86 4.79 -33.12
N ILE A 128 -7.20 4.05 -34.02
CA ILE A 128 -6.20 3.03 -33.64
C ILE A 128 -5.03 3.68 -32.89
N LEU A 129 -4.51 4.79 -33.41
CA LEU A 129 -3.43 5.54 -32.77
C LEU A 129 -3.83 6.06 -31.39
N GLY A 130 -5.08 6.54 -31.23
CA GLY A 130 -5.61 6.96 -29.93
C GLY A 130 -5.67 5.82 -28.90
N VAL A 131 -6.12 4.64 -29.32
CA VAL A 131 -6.16 3.44 -28.46
C VAL A 131 -4.75 2.98 -28.11
N MET A 132 -3.84 2.93 -29.08
CA MET A 132 -2.45 2.53 -28.85
C MET A 132 -1.74 3.51 -27.93
N ARG A 133 -1.89 4.82 -28.15
CA ARG A 133 -1.37 5.88 -27.27
C ARG A 133 -1.83 5.67 -25.83
N THR A 134 -3.14 5.50 -25.62
CA THR A 134 -3.72 5.32 -24.27
C THR A 134 -3.21 4.04 -23.60
N THR A 135 -3.11 2.95 -24.37
CA THR A 135 -2.65 1.64 -23.87
C THR A 135 -1.18 1.67 -23.46
N LEU A 136 -0.32 2.26 -24.29
CA LEU A 136 1.11 2.36 -24.03
C LEU A 136 1.40 3.29 -22.85
N GLU A 137 0.72 4.42 -22.75
CA GLU A 137 0.87 5.37 -21.65
C GLU A 137 0.45 4.75 -20.31
N ASN A 138 -0.70 4.08 -20.27
CA ASN A 138 -1.14 3.34 -19.09
C ASN A 138 -0.18 2.21 -18.71
N THR A 139 0.45 1.57 -19.69
CA THR A 139 1.40 0.48 -19.47
C THR A 139 2.71 1.03 -18.89
N PHE A 140 3.22 2.14 -19.42
CA PHE A 140 4.37 2.85 -18.88
C PHE A 140 4.15 3.29 -17.42
N GLU A 141 2.99 3.87 -17.11
CA GLU A 141 2.65 4.27 -15.74
C GLU A 141 2.63 3.09 -14.75
N GLN A 142 2.13 1.93 -15.20
CA GLN A 142 2.12 0.73 -14.39
C GLN A 142 3.52 0.11 -14.22
N TYR A 143 4.39 0.20 -15.24
CA TYR A 143 5.80 -0.18 -15.13
C TYR A 143 6.54 0.71 -14.13
N ARG A 144 6.36 2.04 -14.21
CA ARG A 144 6.96 2.99 -13.27
C ARG A 144 6.55 2.74 -11.81
N LYS A 145 5.33 2.23 -11.59
CA LYS A 145 4.81 1.85 -10.27
C LYS A 145 5.24 0.46 -9.80
N GLY A 146 6.04 -0.27 -10.58
CA GLY A 146 6.50 -1.63 -10.26
C GLY A 146 5.39 -2.70 -10.36
N LEU A 147 4.28 -2.40 -11.05
CA LEU A 147 3.17 -3.33 -11.24
C LEU A 147 3.38 -4.26 -12.45
N ILE A 148 4.35 -3.92 -13.32
CA ILE A 148 4.77 -4.74 -14.45
C ILE A 148 6.25 -5.05 -14.30
N GLY A 149 6.63 -6.31 -14.54
CA GLY A 149 8.04 -6.70 -14.63
C GLY A 149 8.75 -6.09 -15.82
N GLU A 150 10.06 -5.88 -15.68
CA GLU A 150 10.93 -5.33 -16.72
C GLU A 150 10.90 -6.16 -18.01
N ASP A 151 10.93 -7.49 -17.90
CA ASP A 151 10.88 -8.41 -19.05
C ASP A 151 9.66 -8.17 -19.95
N PHE A 152 8.48 -7.94 -19.36
CA PHE A 152 7.26 -7.66 -20.12
C PHE A 152 7.34 -6.30 -20.81
N TYR A 153 7.86 -5.29 -20.09
CA TYR A 153 7.98 -3.93 -20.62
C TYR A 153 8.96 -3.90 -21.80
N GLN A 154 10.16 -4.45 -21.61
CA GLN A 154 11.21 -4.53 -22.63
C GLN A 154 10.83 -5.43 -23.83
N GLY A 155 10.09 -6.52 -23.59
CA GLY A 155 9.69 -7.44 -24.66
C GLY A 155 8.60 -6.88 -25.57
N ILE A 156 7.41 -6.65 -25.01
CA ILE A 156 6.22 -6.32 -25.82
C ILE A 156 6.04 -4.81 -25.94
N THR A 157 6.21 -4.08 -24.84
CA THR A 157 5.84 -2.65 -24.79
C THR A 157 6.83 -1.82 -25.61
N VAL A 158 8.13 -2.01 -25.42
CA VAL A 158 9.17 -1.32 -26.19
C VAL A 158 9.04 -1.61 -27.69
N GLN A 159 8.80 -2.86 -28.09
CA GLN A 159 8.60 -3.18 -29.50
C GLN A 159 7.36 -2.50 -30.11
N THR A 160 6.29 -2.40 -29.32
CA THR A 160 5.07 -1.68 -29.74
C THR A 160 5.34 -0.18 -29.83
N ILE A 161 6.10 0.40 -28.90
CA ILE A 161 6.54 1.80 -28.95
C ILE A 161 7.40 2.06 -30.20
N LYS A 162 8.32 1.16 -30.56
CA LYS A 162 9.10 1.30 -31.81
C LYS A 162 8.21 1.33 -33.06
N THR A 163 7.13 0.57 -33.05
CA THR A 163 6.20 0.46 -34.19
C THR A 163 5.29 1.69 -34.31
N PHE A 164 4.70 2.14 -33.19
CA PHE A 164 3.66 3.18 -33.21
C PHE A 164 4.13 4.55 -32.72
N GLY A 165 5.24 4.61 -31.99
CA GLY A 165 5.81 5.82 -31.39
C GLY A 165 6.03 6.96 -32.39
N PRO A 166 6.63 6.72 -33.58
CA PRO A 166 6.82 7.77 -34.57
C PRO A 166 5.50 8.40 -35.03
N ALA A 167 4.46 7.58 -35.28
CA ALA A 167 3.15 8.10 -35.64
C ALA A 167 2.49 8.85 -34.48
N ILE A 168 2.58 8.33 -33.26
CA ILE A 168 2.04 8.98 -32.05
C ILE A 168 2.70 10.34 -31.82
N LEU A 169 4.01 10.50 -32.08
CA LEU A 169 4.71 11.78 -31.94
C LEU A 169 4.40 12.75 -33.09
N SER A 170 4.16 12.24 -34.30
CA SER A 170 3.86 13.07 -35.48
C SER A 170 2.44 13.62 -35.51
N GLN A 171 1.51 12.91 -34.89
CA GLN A 171 0.16 13.39 -34.63
C GLN A 171 0.24 14.17 -33.31
N ASP A 172 -0.16 15.44 -33.29
CA ASP A 172 -0.09 16.31 -32.10
C ASP A 172 -1.11 15.89 -31.01
N LEU A 173 -1.04 14.63 -30.61
CA LEU A 173 -1.83 14.02 -29.56
C LEU A 173 -1.23 14.47 -28.23
N TRP A 174 -2.11 14.86 -27.30
CA TRP A 174 -1.67 15.13 -25.94
C TRP A 174 -1.02 13.87 -25.34
N LEU A 175 0.13 14.01 -24.69
CA LEU A 175 0.86 12.97 -23.97
C LEU A 175 1.33 13.54 -22.64
N THR A 176 1.45 12.70 -21.60
CA THR A 176 2.19 13.10 -20.41
C THR A 176 3.66 13.35 -20.74
N PRO A 177 4.31 14.34 -20.09
CA PRO A 177 5.72 14.66 -20.38
C PRO A 177 6.67 13.49 -20.18
N ASP A 178 6.45 12.68 -19.15
CA ASP A 178 7.27 11.51 -18.83
C ASP A 178 7.16 10.44 -19.92
N PHE A 179 5.93 10.14 -20.36
CA PHE A 179 5.71 9.14 -21.40
C PHE A 179 6.24 9.60 -22.76
N LYS A 180 6.09 10.89 -23.10
CA LYS A 180 6.68 11.45 -24.31
C LYS A 180 8.20 11.26 -24.32
N LYS A 181 8.87 11.60 -23.21
CA LYS A 181 10.32 11.43 -23.06
C LYS A 181 10.75 9.96 -23.16
N GLU A 182 9.95 9.05 -22.61
CA GLU A 182 10.21 7.60 -22.73
C GLU A 182 10.16 7.14 -24.18
N ILE A 183 9.14 7.53 -24.95
CA ILE A 183 9.05 7.21 -26.38
C ILE A 183 10.29 7.74 -27.11
N GLU A 184 10.65 9.00 -26.91
CA GLU A 184 11.82 9.63 -27.52
C GLU A 184 13.10 8.85 -27.17
N THR A 185 13.27 8.46 -25.90
CA THR A 185 14.44 7.69 -25.44
C THR A 185 14.53 6.33 -26.13
N ILE A 186 13.42 5.60 -26.20
CA ILE A 186 13.35 4.29 -26.86
C ILE A 186 13.68 4.40 -28.34
N LEU A 187 13.17 5.41 -29.04
CA LEU A 187 13.40 5.63 -30.46
C LEU A 187 14.84 6.09 -30.77
N ILE A 188 15.52 6.76 -29.84
CA ILE A 188 16.93 7.14 -29.99
C ILE A 188 17.85 5.92 -29.75
N SER A 189 17.44 4.98 -28.89
CA SER A 189 18.23 3.80 -28.53
C SER A 189 18.15 2.63 -29.54
N SER A 190 17.37 2.76 -30.60
CA SER A 190 17.12 1.73 -31.63
C SER A 190 17.81 2.03 -32.95
#